data_AF-A0A4Q2AYX3-F1
#
_entry.id   AF-A0A4Q2AYX3-F1
#
_cell.length_a   1.000
_cell.length_b   1.000
_cell.length_c   1.000
_cell.angle_alpha   90.00
_cell.angle_beta   90.00
_cell.angle_gamma   90.00
#
_symmetry.space_group_name_H-M   'P 1'
#
loop_
_entity.id
_entity.type
_entity.pdbx_description
1 polymer ?
#
loop_
_entity_poly.entity_id
_entity_poly.type
_entity_poly.pdbx_seq_one_letter_code
_entity_poly.pdbx_strand_id
1 'polypeptide(L)'
;MIKNLKKNRFWLFKALETYALALYFIVKRSSGIFSLDGYGYLEVLDDPPFVFLLAAVGTVTLVYALWDVKHLFYRPVMTGLLTGVWLLFFLSFAITDALVGVYIGFPGIFAFFVLTEMVTEIFAKGW
;
A
#
# COMPACT_ATOMS: atom_id res chain seq x y z
N MET A 1 8.46 -1.19 -23.86
CA MET A 1 7.48 -1.33 -22.76
C MET A 1 7.40 -2.74 -22.20
N ILE A 2 7.05 -3.79 -22.98
CA ILE A 2 6.90 -5.17 -22.49
C ILE A 2 8.20 -5.78 -21.88
N LYS A 3 9.38 -5.43 -22.43
CA LYS A 3 10.67 -5.85 -21.88
C LYS A 3 10.97 -5.20 -20.50
N ASN A 4 10.52 -3.97 -20.27
CA ASN A 4 10.68 -3.26 -19.00
C ASN A 4 9.70 -3.76 -17.95
N LEU A 5 8.46 -4.06 -18.36
CA LEU A 5 7.45 -4.74 -17.55
C LEU A 5 7.97 -6.08 -17.02
N LYS A 6 8.72 -6.86 -17.83
CA LYS A 6 9.36 -8.11 -17.37
C LYS A 6 10.51 -7.89 -16.39
N LYS A 7 11.27 -6.80 -16.52
CA LYS A 7 12.39 -6.43 -15.64
C LYS A 7 11.91 -5.89 -14.29
N ASN A 8 10.82 -5.11 -14.28
CA ASN A 8 10.26 -4.44 -13.10
C ASN A 8 8.96 -5.10 -12.60
N ARG A 9 8.79 -6.41 -12.82
CA ARG A 9 7.55 -7.15 -12.44
C ARG A 9 7.19 -6.99 -10.97
N PHE A 10 8.18 -6.99 -10.09
CA PHE A 10 7.96 -6.79 -8.66
C PHE A 10 7.23 -5.46 -8.38
N TRP A 11 7.72 -4.36 -8.97
CA TRP A 11 7.13 -3.03 -8.80
C TRP A 11 5.74 -2.90 -9.40
N LEU A 12 5.44 -3.61 -10.50
CA LEU A 12 4.08 -3.70 -11.01
C LEU A 12 3.13 -4.35 -10.01
N PHE A 13 3.51 -5.49 -9.44
CA PHE A 13 2.67 -6.18 -8.46
C PHE A 13 2.44 -5.29 -7.24
N LYS A 14 3.46 -4.57 -6.78
CA LYS A 14 3.30 -3.62 -5.68
C LYS A 14 2.39 -2.44 -6.00
N ALA A 15 2.45 -1.92 -7.22
CA ALA A 15 1.51 -0.89 -7.66
C ALA A 15 0.07 -1.45 -7.66
N LEU A 16 -0.13 -2.67 -8.18
CA LEU A 16 -1.44 -3.33 -8.22
C LEU A 16 -1.99 -3.62 -6.81
N GLU A 17 -1.16 -4.08 -5.88
CA GLU A 17 -1.55 -4.28 -4.48
C GLU A 17 -1.99 -2.96 -3.82
N THR A 18 -1.29 -1.86 -4.13
CA THR A 18 -1.62 -0.53 -3.62
C THR A 18 -2.95 -0.02 -4.20
N TYR A 19 -3.21 -0.27 -5.49
CA TYR A 19 -4.52 0.01 -6.10
C TYR A 19 -5.62 -0.89 -5.56
N ALA A 20 -5.34 -2.16 -5.29
CA ALA A 20 -6.30 -3.09 -4.69
C ALA A 20 -6.72 -2.63 -3.29
N LEU A 21 -5.77 -2.13 -2.49
CA LEU A 21 -6.04 -1.53 -1.19
C LEU A 21 -6.89 -0.25 -1.32
N ALA A 22 -6.57 0.64 -2.26
CA ALA A 22 -7.38 1.83 -2.52
C ALA A 22 -8.82 1.47 -2.94
N LEU A 23 -8.97 0.48 -3.83
CA LEU A 23 -10.27 -0.01 -4.26
C LEU A 23 -11.06 -0.63 -3.10
N TYR A 24 -10.40 -1.36 -2.20
CA TYR A 24 -11.01 -1.92 -1.00
C TYR A 24 -11.66 -0.83 -0.13
N PHE A 25 -10.96 0.27 0.11
CA PHE A 25 -11.50 1.42 0.84
C PHE A 25 -12.66 2.10 0.10
N ILE A 26 -12.55 2.30 -1.22
CA ILE A 26 -13.65 2.86 -2.02
C ILE A 26 -14.91 2.00 -1.91
N VAL A 27 -14.79 0.68 -2.02
CA VAL A 27 -15.92 -0.24 -1.91
C VAL A 27 -16.48 -0.27 -0.49
N LYS A 28 -15.62 -0.28 0.53
CA LYS A 28 -16.02 -0.26 1.94
C LYS A 28 -16.77 1.02 2.31
N ARG A 29 -16.33 2.16 1.78
CA ARG A 29 -17.03 3.44 1.94
C ARG A 29 -18.33 3.49 1.14
N SER A 30 -18.33 2.97 -0.10
CA SER A 30 -19.50 2.95 -0.97
C SER A 30 -20.62 2.02 -0.49
N SER A 31 -20.30 0.97 0.26
CA SER A 31 -21.30 0.04 0.81
C SER A 31 -22.05 0.61 2.01
N GLY A 32 -21.70 1.83 2.47
CA GLY A 32 -22.41 2.50 3.54
C GLY A 32 -22.29 1.79 4.89
N ILE A 33 -21.30 0.90 5.05
CA ILE A 33 -20.95 0.27 6.33
C ILE A 33 -20.23 1.32 7.18
N PHE A 34 -20.96 2.40 7.54
CA PHE A 34 -20.64 3.24 8.67
C PHE A 34 -20.88 2.38 9.90
N SER A 35 -19.86 1.62 10.31
CA SER A 35 -19.88 0.93 11.59
C SER A 35 -19.92 1.99 12.68
N LEU A 36 -21.08 2.15 13.31
CA LEU A 36 -21.31 2.90 14.55
C LEU A 36 -20.44 2.43 15.75
N ASP A 37 -19.46 1.54 15.54
CA ASP A 37 -18.64 0.87 16.55
C ASP A 37 -17.21 1.44 16.68
N GLY A 38 -17.00 2.72 16.36
CA GLY A 38 -16.11 3.58 17.15
C GLY A 38 -14.63 3.21 17.28
N TYR A 39 -13.94 2.84 16.18
CA TYR A 39 -12.47 2.80 16.16
C TYR A 39 -11.92 3.75 15.09
N GLY A 40 -11.85 5.03 15.46
CA GLY A 40 -11.67 6.19 14.57
C GLY A 40 -10.35 6.27 13.77
N TYR A 41 -9.40 5.36 13.97
CA TYR A 41 -8.15 5.38 13.19
C TYR A 41 -8.35 4.84 11.78
N LEU A 42 -9.20 3.84 11.59
CA LEU A 42 -9.49 3.32 10.25
C LEU A 42 -10.38 4.30 9.46
N GLU A 43 -11.29 5.00 10.14
CA GLU A 43 -12.17 6.00 9.53
C GLU A 43 -11.38 7.18 8.96
N VAL A 44 -10.34 7.63 9.66
CA VAL A 44 -9.45 8.69 9.16
C VAL A 44 -8.65 8.24 7.95
N LEU A 45 -8.21 6.97 7.85
CA LEU A 45 -7.51 6.49 6.65
C LEU A 45 -8.44 6.11 5.49
N ASP A 46 -9.71 5.81 5.77
CA ASP A 46 -10.76 5.63 4.76
C ASP A 46 -11.24 6.99 4.19
N ASP A 47 -10.69 8.11 4.68
CA ASP A 47 -11.03 9.43 4.16
C ASP A 47 -10.51 9.71 2.75
N PRO A 48 -11.27 10.47 1.94
CA PRO A 48 -10.96 10.66 0.52
C PRO A 48 -9.53 11.16 0.24
N PRO A 49 -8.92 12.04 1.07
CA PRO A 49 -7.52 12.44 0.90
C PRO A 49 -6.51 11.28 1.01
N PHE A 50 -6.72 10.31 1.91
CA PHE A 50 -5.79 9.20 2.14
C PHE A 50 -5.92 8.12 1.06
N VAL A 51 -7.16 7.85 0.62
CA VAL A 51 -7.41 6.99 -0.55
C VAL A 51 -6.83 7.61 -1.83
N PHE A 52 -6.93 8.93 -1.98
CA PHE A 52 -6.28 9.65 -3.09
C PHE A 52 -4.75 9.57 -3.01
N LEU A 53 -4.18 9.67 -1.80
CA LEU A 53 -2.74 9.53 -1.60
C LEU A 53 -2.26 8.11 -1.95
N LEU A 54 -3.01 7.06 -1.58
CA LEU A 54 -2.77 5.68 -2.01
C LEU A 54 -2.76 5.56 -3.54
N ALA A 55 -3.78 6.13 -4.21
CA ALA A 55 -3.85 6.12 -5.66
C ALA A 55 -2.69 6.89 -6.29
N ALA A 56 -2.28 8.03 -5.72
CA ALA A 56 -1.14 8.80 -6.19
C ALA A 56 0.18 8.02 -6.08
N VAL A 57 0.43 7.40 -4.92
CA VAL A 57 1.63 6.57 -4.70
C VAL A 57 1.61 5.34 -5.60
N GLY A 58 0.47 4.67 -5.74
CA GLY A 58 0.29 3.57 -6.70
C GLY A 58 0.56 3.98 -8.14
N THR A 59 0.16 5.21 -8.53
CA THR A 59 0.43 5.76 -9.86
C THR A 59 1.92 6.02 -10.07
N VAL A 60 2.62 6.58 -9.07
CA VAL A 60 4.08 6.79 -9.12
C VAL A 60 4.82 5.47 -9.28
N THR A 61 4.43 4.43 -8.52
CA THR A 61 5.02 3.09 -8.63
C THR A 61 4.70 2.43 -9.98
N LEU A 62 3.49 2.62 -10.51
CA LEU A 62 3.08 2.11 -11.82
C LEU A 62 3.85 2.78 -12.96
N VAL A 63 4.04 4.09 -12.91
CA VAL A 63 4.85 4.85 -13.88
C VAL A 63 6.30 4.35 -13.85
N TYR A 64 6.88 4.11 -12.67
CA TYR A 64 8.20 3.51 -12.55
C TYR A 64 8.27 2.07 -13.09
N ALA A 65 7.22 1.29 -12.89
CA ALA A 65 7.19 -0.08 -13.37
C ALA A 65 7.05 -0.15 -14.91
N LEU A 66 6.35 0.81 -15.51
CA LEU A 66 6.17 0.92 -16.97
C LEU A 66 7.36 1.59 -17.68
N TRP A 67 7.98 2.59 -17.04
CA TRP A 67 9.05 3.40 -17.60
C TRP A 67 10.38 3.08 -16.92
N ASP A 68 11.41 2.70 -17.68
CA ASP A 68 12.77 2.46 -17.14
C ASP A 68 13.42 3.82 -16.84
N VAL A 69 13.00 4.46 -15.75
CA VAL A 69 13.51 5.76 -15.30
C VAL A 69 14.94 5.55 -14.78
N LYS A 70 15.94 5.88 -15.60
CA LYS A 70 17.38 5.81 -15.25
C LYS A 70 17.85 6.90 -14.27
N HIS A 71 16.95 7.60 -13.57
CA HIS A 71 17.36 8.57 -12.55
C HIS A 71 17.68 7.87 -11.22
N LEU A 72 18.92 8.07 -10.75
CA LEU A 72 19.51 7.41 -9.59
C LEU A 72 18.68 7.54 -8.29
N PHE A 73 17.97 8.66 -8.12
CA PHE A 73 17.18 8.95 -6.91
C PHE A 73 15.72 8.48 -6.98
N TYR A 74 15.23 8.08 -8.14
CA TYR A 74 13.80 7.76 -8.29
C TYR A 74 13.41 6.46 -7.57
N ARG A 75 14.32 5.49 -7.56
CA ARG A 75 14.15 4.19 -6.89
C ARG A 75 14.00 4.33 -5.37
N PRO A 76 14.93 4.97 -4.62
CA PRO A 76 14.80 5.11 -3.17
C PRO A 76 13.60 5.98 -2.73
N VAL A 77 13.26 7.02 -3.50
CA VAL A 77 12.08 7.86 -3.21
C VAL A 77 10.79 7.07 -3.36
N MET A 78 10.64 6.31 -4.46
CA MET A 78 9.48 5.45 -4.66
C MET A 78 9.38 4.38 -3.58
N THR A 79 10.48 3.70 -3.23
CA THR A 79 10.47 2.68 -2.19
C THR A 79 10.08 3.27 -0.83
N GLY A 80 10.60 4.46 -0.49
CA GLY A 80 10.30 5.13 0.77
C GLY A 80 8.84 5.60 0.87
N LEU A 81 8.28 6.13 -0.22
CA LEU A 81 6.86 6.51 -0.27
C LEU A 81 5.97 5.28 -0.12
N LEU A 82 6.28 4.20 -0.83
CA LEU A 82 5.52 2.97 -0.79
C LEU A 82 5.57 2.31 0.59
N THR A 83 6.76 2.16 1.19
CA THR A 83 6.90 1.59 2.53
C THR A 83 6.25 2.48 3.58
N GLY A 84 6.38 3.80 3.48
CA GLY A 84 5.75 4.75 4.40
C GLY A 84 4.22 4.63 4.41
N VAL A 85 3.60 4.59 3.24
CA VAL A 85 2.14 4.42 3.14
C VAL A 85 1.71 3.07 3.69
N TRP A 86 2.35 1.97 3.27
CA TRP A 86 1.98 0.64 3.75
C TRP A 86 2.19 0.46 5.26
N LEU A 87 3.21 1.11 5.84
CA LEU A 87 3.45 1.09 7.27
C LEU A 87 2.37 1.85 8.04
N LEU A 88 1.94 3.01 7.54
CA LEU A 88 0.81 3.76 8.12
C LEU A 88 -0.46 2.91 8.13
N PHE A 89 -0.80 2.25 7.01
CA PHE A 89 -1.96 1.38 6.94
C PHE A 89 -1.82 0.15 7.85
N PHE A 90 -0.65 -0.47 7.91
CA PHE A 90 -0.39 -1.59 8.81
C PHE A 90 -0.59 -1.20 10.29
N LEU A 91 -0.06 -0.06 10.72
CA LEU A 91 -0.26 0.44 12.09
C LEU A 91 -1.74 0.69 12.37
N SER A 92 -2.46 1.30 11.43
CA SER A 92 -3.90 1.56 11.60
C SER A 92 -4.72 0.27 11.68
N PHE A 93 -4.40 -0.74 10.88
CA PHE A 93 -5.02 -2.08 11.00
C PHE A 93 -4.67 -2.72 12.33
N ALA A 94 -3.39 -2.71 12.75
CA ALA A 94 -2.96 -3.31 14.01
C ALA A 94 -3.59 -2.66 15.24
N ILE A 95 -3.71 -1.33 15.26
CA ILE A 95 -4.37 -0.59 16.34
C ILE A 95 -5.87 -0.94 16.36
N THR A 96 -6.53 -0.95 15.20
CA THR A 96 -7.96 -1.25 15.12
C THR A 96 -8.24 -2.70 15.54
N ASP A 97 -7.45 -3.65 15.06
CA ASP A 97 -7.53 -5.07 15.42
C ASP A 97 -7.33 -5.28 16.93
N ALA A 98 -6.34 -4.61 17.54
CA ALA A 98 -6.09 -4.65 18.97
C ALA A 98 -7.26 -4.07 19.79
N LEU A 99 -7.87 -3.00 19.29
CA LEU A 99 -8.98 -2.34 19.96
C LEU A 99 -10.31 -3.11 19.85
N VAL A 100 -10.56 -3.79 18.72
CA VAL A 100 -11.72 -4.67 18.49
C VAL A 100 -11.57 -6.02 19.22
N GLY A 101 -10.35 -6.37 19.66
CA GLY A 101 -10.05 -7.65 20.31
C GLY A 101 -9.93 -8.83 19.34
N VAL A 102 -9.83 -8.55 18.04
CA VAL A 102 -9.58 -9.54 16.98
C VAL A 102 -8.09 -9.53 16.71
N TYR A 103 -7.36 -10.54 17.19
CA TYR A 103 -5.90 -10.59 17.09
C TYR A 103 -5.36 -10.71 15.65
N ILE A 104 -6.19 -11.04 14.66
CA ILE A 104 -5.77 -11.32 13.28
C ILE A 104 -6.85 -10.83 12.29
N GLY A 105 -6.81 -9.55 11.93
CA GLY A 105 -7.57 -9.03 10.79
C GLY A 105 -6.92 -9.40 9.46
N PHE A 106 -7.73 -9.84 8.48
CA PHE A 106 -7.25 -10.12 7.12
C PHE A 106 -6.48 -8.94 6.47
N PRO A 107 -6.91 -7.67 6.63
CA PRO A 107 -6.16 -6.52 6.09
C PRO A 107 -4.78 -6.34 6.75
N GLY A 108 -4.66 -6.63 8.05
CA GLY A 108 -3.40 -6.54 8.80
C GLY A 108 -2.37 -7.58 8.34
N ILE A 109 -2.79 -8.84 8.13
CA ILE A 109 -1.92 -9.89 7.56
C ILE A 109 -1.46 -9.50 6.15
N PHE A 110 -2.37 -9.00 5.32
CA PHE A 110 -2.04 -8.60 3.97
C PHE A 110 -1.00 -7.47 3.96
N ALA A 111 -1.19 -6.44 4.77
CA ALA A 111 -0.23 -5.36 4.91
C ALA A 111 1.14 -5.83 5.44
N PHE A 112 1.16 -6.76 6.40
CA PHE A 112 2.40 -7.37 6.89
C PHE A 112 3.17 -8.13 5.80
N PHE A 113 2.47 -8.94 5.02
CA PHE A 113 3.07 -9.70 3.92
C PHE A 113 3.68 -8.76 2.88
N VAL A 114 2.92 -7.73 2.48
CA VAL A 114 3.34 -6.75 1.49
C VAL A 114 4.58 -5.96 1.97
N LEU A 115 4.63 -5.55 3.24
CA LEU A 115 5.79 -4.91 3.86
C LEU A 115 7.00 -5.83 3.90
N THR A 116 6.81 -7.09 4.29
CA THR A 116 7.90 -8.07 4.37
C THR A 116 8.52 -8.31 2.99
N GLU A 117 7.70 -8.41 1.94
CA GLU A 117 8.18 -8.53 0.57
C GLU A 117 8.94 -7.29 0.09
N MET A 118 8.52 -6.08 0.47
CA MET A 118 9.27 -4.86 0.15
C MET A 118 10.62 -4.83 0.85
N VAL A 119 10.65 -5.20 2.13
CA VAL A 119 11.88 -5.26 2.92
C VAL A 119 12.84 -6.29 2.33
N THR A 120 12.38 -7.50 2.02
CA THR A 120 13.24 -8.54 1.43
C THR A 120 13.77 -8.13 0.06
N GLU A 121 12.98 -7.47 -0.79
CA GLU A 121 13.45 -6.95 -2.09
C GLU A 121 14.53 -5.87 -1.92
N ILE A 122 14.37 -4.96 -0.94
CA ILE A 122 15.37 -3.91 -0.64
C ILE A 122 16.68 -4.55 -0.20
N PHE A 123 16.63 -5.53 0.71
CA PHE A 123 17.81 -6.24 1.18
C PHE A 123 18.46 -7.13 0.08
N ALA A 124 17.65 -7.80 -0.74
CA ALA A 124 18.14 -8.73 -1.76
C ALA A 124 18.82 -8.02 -2.94
N LYS A 125 18.36 -6.82 -3.32
CA LYS A 125 18.92 -6.12 -4.48
C LYS A 125 20.07 -5.17 -4.15
N GLY A 126 20.35 -4.91 -2.88
CA GLY A 126 21.36 -3.93 -2.47
C GLY A 126 21.04 -2.52 -3.00
N TRP A 127 21.64 -1.51 -2.39
CA TRP A 127 21.50 -0.13 -2.86
C TRP A 127 22.21 0.09 -4.20
#